data_AF-R1ELE3-F1
#
_entry.id   AF-R1ELE3-F1
#
_cell.length_a   1.000
_cell.length_b   1.000
_cell.length_c   1.000
_cell.angle_alpha   90.00
_cell.angle_beta   90.00
_cell.angle_gamma   90.00
#
_symmetry.space_group_name_H-M   'P 1'
#
loop_
_entity.id
_entity.type
_entity.pdbx_description
1 polymer ?
#
loop_
_entity_poly.entity_id
_entity_poly.type
_entity_poly.pdbx_seq_one_letter_code
_entity_poly.pdbx_strand_id
1 'polypeptide(L)'
;MLEKRFGETKQFLDTDLEEPFLAEQREAKLRANEDDHAICSELKNLIDSLNHIRRRWGDLLHAKSKMFALAGAAAMADAFDDPDTYNAALDECFTLFTELKPVNATNSAIISRWTKRYLMPGAPTHWELLKASALYHLWMRSKGDKSSTFVFHMAGDDLCWIKAYRTGTAHPVVHSMWTNMKPKKIKKAGFSGEGKRGREGERRFGGSLRDAVADDDEEAREETVYESAEEIGGGNDE
;
A
#
# COMPACT_ATOMS: atom_id res chain seq x y z
N MET A 1 -29.12 16.39 -9.69
CA MET A 1 -29.65 15.93 -8.38
C MET A 1 -28.93 14.68 -7.82
N LEU A 2 -27.64 14.44 -8.15
CA LEU A 2 -26.87 13.30 -7.61
C LEU A 2 -25.75 13.72 -6.63
N GLU A 3 -25.46 15.02 -6.50
CA GLU A 3 -24.32 15.52 -5.70
C GLU A 3 -24.59 15.63 -4.20
N LYS A 4 -25.83 15.46 -3.73
CA LYS A 4 -26.19 15.56 -2.30
C LYS A 4 -26.03 14.26 -1.49
N ARG A 5 -25.49 13.17 -2.08
CA ARG A 5 -25.36 11.87 -1.38
C ARG A 5 -23.97 11.55 -0.84
N PHE A 6 -22.95 12.35 -1.13
CA PHE A 6 -21.69 12.30 -0.38
C PHE A 6 -21.85 13.09 0.92
N GLY A 7 -22.84 12.70 1.73
CA GLY A 7 -22.92 13.16 3.12
C GLY A 7 -21.62 12.81 3.82
N GLU A 8 -21.14 13.73 4.66
CA GLU A 8 -19.90 13.66 5.44
C GLU A 8 -19.57 12.21 5.84
N THR A 9 -18.79 11.53 5.01
CA THR A 9 -18.28 10.20 5.33
C THR A 9 -17.32 10.42 6.48
N LYS A 10 -17.83 10.19 7.69
CA LYS A 10 -17.02 10.15 8.90
C LYS A 10 -15.94 9.12 8.63
N GLN A 11 -14.73 9.60 8.35
CA GLN A 11 -13.58 8.76 8.05
C GLN A 11 -13.40 7.87 9.28
N PHE A 12 -13.76 6.60 9.17
CA PHE A 12 -13.58 5.65 10.24
C PHE A 12 -12.08 5.32 10.29
N LEU A 13 -11.46 5.62 11.43
CA LEU A 13 -10.10 5.20 11.71
C LEU A 13 -10.06 3.67 11.68
N ASP A 14 -9.24 3.12 10.79
CA ASP A 14 -9.03 1.68 10.73
C ASP A 14 -8.01 1.28 11.80
N THR A 15 -8.52 0.80 12.94
CA THR A 15 -7.68 0.42 14.09
C THR A 15 -6.72 -0.71 13.75
N ASP A 16 -7.03 -1.53 12.75
CA ASP A 16 -6.16 -2.63 12.33
C ASP A 16 -4.84 -2.11 11.74
N LEU A 17 -4.90 -0.97 11.05
CA LEU A 17 -3.72 -0.35 10.42
C LEU A 17 -2.78 0.30 11.43
N GLU A 18 -3.29 0.74 12.59
CA GLU A 18 -2.49 1.30 13.69
C GLU A 18 -1.86 0.22 14.59
N GLU A 19 -2.30 -1.02 14.46
CA GLU A 19 -2.11 -2.02 15.51
C GLU A 19 -0.65 -2.50 15.69
N PRO A 20 0.17 -2.70 14.63
CA PRO A 20 1.60 -2.98 14.80
C PRO A 20 2.33 -1.91 15.63
N PHE A 21 2.06 -0.63 15.36
CA PHE A 21 2.67 0.47 16.09
C PHE A 21 2.18 0.58 17.54
N LEU A 22 0.87 0.44 17.76
CA LEU A 22 0.30 0.47 19.10
C LEU A 22 0.72 -0.76 19.95
N ALA A 23 0.98 -1.90 19.31
CA ALA A 23 1.52 -3.09 20.00
C ALA A 23 2.93 -2.81 20.53
N GLU A 24 3.84 -2.31 19.69
CA GLU A 24 5.21 -1.98 20.11
C GLU A 24 5.24 -0.84 21.16
N GLN A 25 4.36 0.16 21.07
CA GLN A 25 4.23 1.17 22.12
C GLN A 25 3.79 0.57 23.46
N ARG A 26 2.90 -0.43 23.46
CA ARG A 26 2.48 -1.12 24.68
C ARG A 26 3.62 -1.93 25.27
N GLU A 27 4.36 -2.66 24.44
CA GLU A 27 5.55 -3.40 24.89
C GLU A 27 6.61 -2.45 25.47
N ALA A 28 6.87 -1.32 24.81
CA ALA A 28 7.78 -0.29 25.29
C ALA A 28 7.38 0.25 26.67
N LYS A 29 6.09 0.48 26.91
CA LYS A 29 5.58 0.93 28.22
C LYS A 29 5.71 -0.13 29.31
N LEU A 30 5.51 -1.40 28.99
CA LEU A 30 5.68 -2.49 29.95
C LEU A 30 7.15 -2.63 30.36
N ARG A 31 8.07 -2.50 29.39
CA ARG A 31 9.52 -2.62 29.58
C ARG A 31 10.20 -1.35 30.07
N ALA A 32 9.56 -0.19 29.98
CA ALA A 32 10.08 1.05 30.56
C ALA A 32 10.28 0.94 32.09
N ASN A 33 9.61 0.00 32.75
CA ASN A 33 9.81 -0.31 34.17
C ASN A 33 11.04 -1.21 34.43
N GLU A 34 11.64 -1.79 33.37
CA GLU A 34 12.79 -2.70 33.41
C GLU A 34 14.09 -2.01 32.95
N ASP A 35 14.13 -0.67 32.91
CA ASP A 35 15.25 0.16 32.43
C ASP A 35 15.62 -0.01 30.94
N ASP A 36 14.83 -0.72 30.13
CA ASP A 36 15.02 -0.80 28.67
C ASP A 36 14.39 0.41 27.96
N HIS A 37 15.10 1.53 27.97
CA HIS A 37 14.68 2.76 27.29
C HIS A 37 14.93 2.75 25.77
N ALA A 38 15.58 1.70 25.23
CA ALA A 38 15.97 1.68 23.82
C ALA A 38 14.75 1.70 22.90
N ILE A 39 13.71 0.92 23.21
CA ILE A 39 12.48 0.85 22.39
C ILE A 39 11.75 2.19 22.39
N CYS A 40 11.59 2.81 23.57
CA CYS A 40 10.94 4.12 23.70
C CYS A 40 11.68 5.20 22.89
N SER A 41 13.02 5.23 22.99
CA SER A 41 13.88 6.13 22.23
C SER A 41 13.72 5.91 20.71
N GLU A 42 13.71 4.64 20.28
CA GLU A 42 13.58 4.28 18.88
C GLU A 42 12.21 4.66 18.29
N LEU A 43 11.12 4.38 18.99
CA LEU A 43 9.78 4.77 18.57
C LEU A 43 9.62 6.28 18.50
N LYS A 44 10.25 7.03 19.42
CA LYS A 44 10.29 8.49 19.38
C LYS A 44 11.06 8.98 18.14
N ASN A 45 12.25 8.43 17.88
CA ASN A 45 13.04 8.78 16.69
C ASN A 45 12.29 8.50 15.39
N LEU A 46 11.53 7.40 15.33
CA LEU A 46 10.66 7.09 14.20
C LEU A 46 9.59 8.17 14.01
N ILE A 47 8.86 8.55 15.08
CA ILE A 47 7.85 9.61 15.01
C ILE A 47 8.45 10.94 14.55
N ASP A 48 9.61 11.31 15.09
CA ASP A 48 10.29 12.56 14.74
C ASP A 48 10.72 12.57 13.27
N SER A 49 11.21 11.43 12.77
CA SER A 49 11.57 11.24 11.35
C SER A 49 10.34 11.32 10.43
N LEU A 50 9.23 10.67 10.80
CA LEU A 50 7.98 10.75 10.02
C LEU A 50 7.38 12.17 10.01
N ASN A 51 7.47 12.89 11.13
CA ASN A 51 7.10 14.31 11.18
C ASN A 51 8.04 15.19 10.35
N HIS A 52 9.31 14.83 10.21
CA HIS A 52 10.23 15.51 9.30
C HIS A 52 9.80 15.30 7.84
N ILE A 53 9.56 14.05 7.42
CA ILE A 53 9.07 13.72 6.06
C ILE A 53 7.76 14.45 5.77
N ARG A 54 6.81 14.45 6.72
CA ARG A 54 5.55 15.18 6.59
C ARG A 54 5.74 16.68 6.35
N ARG A 55 6.65 17.32 7.10
CA ARG A 55 6.96 18.74 6.91
C ARG A 55 7.59 18.96 5.53
N ARG A 56 8.52 18.09 5.14
CA ARG A 56 9.19 18.14 3.85
C ARG A 56 8.19 18.05 2.68
N TRP A 57 7.23 17.13 2.76
CA TRP A 57 6.11 17.02 1.82
C TRP A 57 5.36 18.35 1.66
N GLY A 58 4.95 18.96 2.78
CA GLY A 58 4.28 20.26 2.76
C GLY A 58 5.16 21.37 2.17
N ASP A 59 6.44 21.40 2.51
CA ASP A 59 7.38 22.39 1.97
C ASP A 59 7.56 22.25 0.46
N LEU A 60 7.63 21.02 -0.07
CA LEU A 60 7.78 20.76 -1.51
C LEU A 60 6.55 21.18 -2.31
N LEU A 61 5.35 20.84 -1.83
CA LEU A 61 4.11 21.25 -2.48
C LEU A 61 3.89 22.76 -2.41
N HIS A 62 4.28 23.40 -1.31
CA HIS A 62 4.08 24.84 -1.13
C HIS A 62 5.26 25.71 -1.61
N ALA A 63 6.41 25.13 -1.97
CA ALA A 63 7.57 25.88 -2.46
C ALA A 63 7.24 26.68 -3.74
N LYS A 64 6.54 26.05 -4.70
CA LYS A 64 6.06 26.75 -5.91
C LYS A 64 4.96 27.76 -5.57
N SER A 65 4.02 27.41 -4.70
CA SER A 65 2.96 28.33 -4.25
C SER A 65 3.52 29.61 -3.62
N LYS A 66 4.64 29.55 -2.88
CA LYS A 66 5.32 30.73 -2.33
C LYS A 66 5.94 31.63 -3.41
N MET A 67 6.45 31.06 -4.51
CA MET A 67 6.90 31.86 -5.66
C MET A 67 5.72 32.51 -6.41
N PHE A 68 4.58 31.82 -6.51
CA PHE A 68 3.38 32.35 -7.17
C PHE A 68 2.48 33.23 -6.29
N ALA A 69 2.73 33.32 -4.97
CA ALA A 69 1.99 34.22 -4.08
C ALA A 69 2.14 35.71 -4.47
N LEU A 70 3.17 36.06 -5.24
CA LEU A 70 3.33 37.38 -5.89
C LEU A 70 2.45 37.59 -7.13
N ALA A 71 1.90 36.51 -7.71
CA ALA A 71 1.11 36.53 -8.95
C ALA A 71 -0.42 36.48 -8.75
N GLY A 72 -0.90 36.46 -7.51
CA GLY A 72 -2.33 36.51 -7.16
C GLY A 72 -2.99 35.15 -6.91
N ALA A 73 -4.13 35.16 -6.22
CA ALA A 73 -4.79 33.97 -5.64
C ALA A 73 -5.25 32.91 -6.66
N ALA A 74 -5.42 33.26 -7.93
CA ALA A 74 -5.84 32.31 -8.98
C ALA A 74 -4.74 31.31 -9.34
N ALA A 75 -3.46 31.67 -9.19
CA ALA A 75 -2.32 30.80 -9.52
C ALA A 75 -2.06 29.70 -8.46
N MET A 76 -2.65 29.79 -7.26
CA MET A 76 -2.45 28.81 -6.20
C MET A 76 -3.28 27.53 -6.38
N ALA A 77 -4.43 27.60 -7.05
CA ALA A 77 -5.25 26.41 -7.31
C ALA A 77 -4.59 25.52 -8.38
N ASP A 78 -3.97 26.14 -9.39
CA ASP A 78 -3.32 25.45 -10.53
C ASP A 78 -1.99 24.77 -10.14
N ALA A 79 -1.32 25.26 -9.08
CA ALA A 79 -0.06 24.67 -8.62
C ALA A 79 -0.23 23.28 -7.98
N PHE A 80 -1.43 22.93 -7.51
CA PHE A 80 -1.76 21.56 -7.09
C PHE A 80 -2.08 20.64 -8.27
N ASP A 81 -2.32 21.20 -9.46
CA ASP A 81 -2.63 20.47 -10.68
C ASP A 81 -1.39 20.17 -11.54
N ASP A 82 -0.18 20.59 -11.12
CA ASP A 82 1.08 20.21 -11.77
C ASP A 82 1.51 18.80 -11.31
N PRO A 83 1.28 17.75 -12.14
CA PRO A 83 1.53 16.37 -11.74
C PRO A 83 3.02 16.10 -11.55
N ASP A 84 3.89 16.84 -12.25
CA ASP A 84 5.34 16.64 -12.19
C ASP A 84 5.90 17.11 -10.85
N THR A 85 5.38 18.23 -10.31
CA THR A 85 5.77 18.70 -8.97
C THR A 85 5.28 17.74 -7.89
N TYR A 86 4.05 17.25 -8.04
CA TYR A 86 3.47 16.28 -7.10
C TYR A 86 4.30 14.99 -7.09
N ASN A 87 4.60 14.43 -8.26
CA ASN A 87 5.37 13.20 -8.39
C ASN A 87 6.80 13.37 -7.89
N ALA A 88 7.48 14.47 -8.22
CA ALA A 88 8.82 14.74 -7.69
C ALA A 88 8.84 14.86 -6.15
N ALA A 89 7.83 15.52 -5.57
CA ALA A 89 7.69 15.60 -4.12
C ALA A 89 7.44 14.23 -3.48
N LEU A 90 6.67 13.39 -4.17
CA LEU A 90 6.33 12.03 -3.76
C LEU A 90 7.58 11.15 -3.78
N ASP A 91 8.36 11.17 -4.86
CA ASP A 91 9.60 10.41 -5.02
C ASP A 91 10.64 10.79 -3.95
N GLU A 92 10.79 12.09 -3.67
CA GLU A 92 11.71 12.55 -2.63
C GLU A 92 11.27 12.06 -1.24
N CYS A 93 9.99 12.19 -0.90
CA CYS A 93 9.47 11.73 0.39
C CYS A 93 9.51 10.21 0.53
N PHE A 94 9.26 9.49 -0.56
CA PHE A 94 9.31 8.03 -0.60
C PHE A 94 10.74 7.51 -0.38
N THR A 95 11.72 8.17 -0.99
CA THR A 95 13.15 7.87 -0.77
C THR A 95 13.51 8.05 0.69
N LEU A 96 13.16 9.19 1.30
CA LEU A 96 13.40 9.43 2.73
C LEU A 96 12.70 8.38 3.62
N PHE A 97 11.46 8.01 3.29
CA PHE A 97 10.69 7.02 4.05
C PHE A 97 11.29 5.61 3.99
N THR A 98 11.74 5.18 2.82
CA THR A 98 12.35 3.86 2.62
C THR A 98 13.72 3.76 3.30
N GLU A 99 14.51 4.83 3.30
CA GLU A 99 15.83 4.90 3.95
C GLU A 99 15.79 4.85 5.47
N LEU A 100 14.64 5.14 6.10
CA LEU A 100 14.50 5.04 7.56
C LEU A 100 14.84 3.62 8.04
N LYS A 101 15.86 3.54 8.90
CA LYS A 101 16.35 2.32 9.57
C LYS A 101 16.37 2.51 11.09
N PRO A 102 16.23 1.44 11.89
CA PRO A 102 16.33 1.58 13.33
C PRO A 102 17.76 1.93 13.75
N VAL A 103 17.90 2.91 14.63
CA VAL A 103 19.19 3.43 15.14
C VAL A 103 19.78 2.48 16.19
N ASN A 104 18.95 1.95 17.09
CA ASN A 104 19.38 1.12 18.21
C ASN A 104 19.36 -0.40 17.92
N ALA A 105 19.35 -0.80 16.65
CA ALA A 105 19.25 -2.21 16.25
C ALA A 105 20.41 -3.08 16.79
N THR A 106 21.59 -2.52 17.00
CA THR A 106 22.75 -3.22 17.56
C THR A 106 22.70 -3.36 19.08
N ASN A 107 21.97 -2.46 19.74
CA ASN A 107 22.00 -2.31 21.20
C ASN A 107 20.82 -3.03 21.88
N SER A 108 19.76 -3.35 21.14
CA SER A 108 18.58 -4.04 21.66
C SER A 108 18.23 -5.24 20.77
N ALA A 109 18.16 -6.42 21.40
CA ALA A 109 17.73 -7.64 20.72
C ALA A 109 16.29 -7.54 20.17
N ILE A 110 15.45 -6.72 20.82
CA ILE A 110 14.07 -6.45 20.40
C ILE A 110 14.04 -5.55 19.16
N ILE A 111 14.89 -4.54 19.09
CA ILE A 111 14.95 -3.69 17.89
C ILE A 111 15.60 -4.48 16.74
N SER A 112 16.58 -5.33 17.05
CA SER A 112 17.22 -6.23 16.08
C SER A 112 16.22 -7.20 15.43
N ARG A 113 15.19 -7.70 16.15
CA ARG A 113 14.16 -8.55 15.51
C ARG A 113 13.34 -7.80 14.47
N TRP A 114 13.21 -6.47 14.56
CA TRP A 114 12.37 -5.70 13.64
C TRP A 114 12.90 -5.73 12.21
N THR A 115 14.23 -5.83 12.03
CA THR A 115 14.87 -5.84 10.70
C THR A 115 15.01 -7.24 10.11
N LYS A 116 14.70 -8.29 10.87
CA LYS A 116 14.76 -9.67 10.37
C LYS A 116 13.66 -9.88 9.33
N ARG A 117 14.07 -10.31 8.14
CA ARG A 117 13.11 -10.75 7.11
C ARG A 117 12.45 -12.04 7.54
N TYR A 118 11.13 -12.11 7.36
CA TYR A 118 10.39 -13.34 7.51
C TYR A 118 10.81 -14.35 6.42
N LEU A 119 10.53 -15.64 6.66
CA LEU A 119 10.89 -16.73 5.75
C LEU A 119 10.20 -16.63 4.38
N MET A 120 9.14 -15.84 4.26
CA MET A 120 8.38 -15.69 3.02
C MET A 120 9.02 -14.62 2.12
N PRO A 121 9.46 -14.98 0.90
CA PRO A 121 10.01 -14.01 -0.04
C PRO A 121 9.02 -12.88 -0.34
N GLY A 122 9.49 -11.63 -0.29
CA GLY A 122 8.69 -10.44 -0.57
C GLY A 122 7.77 -10.00 0.58
N ALA A 123 7.74 -10.71 1.71
CA ALA A 123 7.05 -10.21 2.89
C ALA A 123 7.81 -9.02 3.50
N PRO A 124 7.12 -7.94 3.91
CA PRO A 124 7.75 -6.84 4.59
C PRO A 124 8.32 -7.29 5.93
N THR A 125 9.46 -6.71 6.28
CA THR A 125 10.04 -6.79 7.62
C THR A 125 9.09 -6.18 8.64
N HIS A 126 9.23 -6.58 9.90
CA HIS A 126 8.43 -5.98 10.97
C HIS A 126 8.69 -4.48 11.11
N TRP A 127 9.89 -4.01 10.79
CA TRP A 127 10.22 -2.58 10.74
C TRP A 127 9.43 -1.83 9.67
N GLU A 128 9.30 -2.37 8.46
CA GLU A 128 8.50 -1.76 7.39
C GLU A 128 7.02 -1.64 7.79
N LEU A 129 6.45 -2.71 8.35
CA LEU A 129 5.09 -2.70 8.91
C LEU A 129 4.94 -1.67 10.04
N LEU A 130 5.95 -1.55 10.90
CA LEU A 130 5.97 -0.59 12.01
C LEU A 130 6.00 0.85 11.50
N LYS A 131 6.85 1.17 10.51
CA LYS A 131 6.92 2.49 9.85
C LYS A 131 5.58 2.86 9.21
N ALA A 132 5.00 1.95 8.44
CA ALA A 132 3.73 2.13 7.76
C ALA A 132 2.59 2.41 8.74
N SER A 133 2.49 1.59 9.78
CA SER A 133 1.49 1.71 10.84
C SER A 133 1.63 3.02 11.63
N ALA A 134 2.87 3.40 11.95
CA ALA A 134 3.17 4.67 12.63
C ALA A 134 2.79 5.88 11.77
N LEU A 135 3.10 5.85 10.47
CA LEU A 135 2.74 6.92 9.53
C LEU A 135 1.22 7.08 9.45
N TYR A 136 0.48 5.98 9.32
CA TYR A 136 -0.98 6.00 9.32
C TYR A 136 -1.54 6.60 10.62
N HIS A 137 -1.05 6.14 11.77
CA HIS A 137 -1.48 6.63 13.08
C HIS A 137 -1.24 8.15 13.24
N LEU A 138 -0.07 8.64 12.85
CA LEU A 138 0.28 10.07 12.94
C LEU A 138 -0.59 10.93 12.03
N TRP A 139 -0.85 10.47 10.81
CA TRP A 139 -1.58 11.23 9.81
C TRP A 139 -3.07 11.30 10.12
N MET A 140 -3.70 10.15 10.38
CA MET A 140 -5.15 10.06 10.55
C MET A 140 -5.63 10.70 11.86
N ARG A 141 -4.76 10.84 12.85
CA ARG A 141 -5.06 11.56 14.10
C ARG A 141 -4.73 13.04 14.06
N SER A 142 -4.07 13.52 13.01
CA SER A 142 -3.76 14.93 12.89
C SER A 142 -5.03 15.72 12.56
N LYS A 143 -5.28 16.83 13.26
CA LYS A 143 -6.44 17.70 13.02
C LYS A 143 -6.39 18.49 11.71
N GLY A 144 -5.29 18.37 10.96
CA GLY A 144 -5.03 19.12 9.73
C GLY A 144 -5.52 18.41 8.48
N ASP A 145 -4.71 18.51 7.41
CA ASP A 145 -4.95 17.90 6.11
C ASP A 145 -5.38 16.42 6.23
N LYS A 146 -6.59 16.13 5.74
CA LYS A 146 -7.26 14.83 5.85
C LYS A 146 -7.02 13.96 4.62
N SER A 147 -6.21 14.42 3.68
CA SER A 147 -5.87 13.61 2.52
C SER A 147 -5.08 12.39 2.95
N SER A 148 -5.74 11.24 2.96
CA SER A 148 -5.11 9.94 3.22
C SER A 148 -4.19 9.50 2.09
N THR A 149 -4.29 10.15 0.93
CA THR A 149 -3.58 9.82 -0.31
C THR A 149 -2.07 9.77 -0.10
N PHE A 150 -1.50 10.73 0.63
CA PHE A 150 -0.06 10.73 0.94
C PHE A 150 0.38 9.45 1.68
N VAL A 151 -0.36 9.05 2.71
CA VAL A 151 -0.04 7.84 3.49
C VAL A 151 -0.08 6.60 2.62
N PHE A 152 -1.10 6.49 1.75
CA PHE A 152 -1.24 5.34 0.86
C PHE A 152 -0.20 5.33 -0.27
N HIS A 153 0.30 6.47 -0.72
CA HIS A 153 1.43 6.50 -1.64
C HIS A 153 2.74 6.07 -0.97
N MET A 154 2.98 6.48 0.27
CA MET A 154 4.22 6.15 0.97
C MET A 154 4.26 4.71 1.48
N ALA A 155 3.14 4.20 1.98
CA ALA A 155 3.08 2.97 2.75
C ALA A 155 1.90 2.07 2.36
N GLY A 156 1.29 2.27 1.20
CA GLY A 156 0.10 1.53 0.76
C GLY A 156 0.29 0.02 0.72
N ASP A 157 1.46 -0.43 0.22
CA ASP A 157 1.79 -1.86 0.12
C ASP A 157 1.89 -2.50 1.50
N ASP A 158 2.62 -1.89 2.43
CA ASP A 158 2.77 -2.37 3.81
C ASP A 158 1.45 -2.34 4.59
N LEU A 159 0.62 -1.31 4.40
CA LEU A 159 -0.71 -1.22 4.99
C LEU A 159 -1.65 -2.30 4.44
N CYS A 160 -1.53 -2.64 3.15
CA CYS A 160 -2.24 -3.74 2.54
C CYS A 160 -1.86 -5.07 3.20
N TRP A 161 -0.57 -5.29 3.45
CA TRP A 161 -0.09 -6.46 4.21
C TRP A 161 -0.68 -6.54 5.61
N ILE A 162 -0.71 -5.43 6.36
CA ILE A 162 -1.30 -5.39 7.71
C ILE A 162 -2.78 -5.80 7.65
N LYS A 163 -3.54 -5.24 6.71
CA LYS A 163 -4.97 -5.54 6.58
C LYS A 163 -5.24 -6.97 6.12
N ALA A 164 -4.44 -7.47 5.19
CA ALA A 164 -4.50 -8.85 4.70
C ALA A 164 -4.27 -9.84 5.85
N TYR A 165 -3.23 -9.61 6.66
CA TYR A 165 -2.91 -10.45 7.82
C TYR A 165 -4.06 -10.47 8.84
N ARG A 166 -4.63 -9.30 9.13
CA ARG A 166 -5.75 -9.13 10.08
C ARG A 166 -7.03 -9.84 9.64
N THR A 167 -7.26 -9.95 8.33
CA THR A 167 -8.41 -10.65 7.78
C THR A 167 -8.27 -12.18 7.94
N GLY A 168 -7.05 -12.70 8.00
CA GLY A 168 -6.75 -14.14 8.21
C GLY A 168 -7.07 -15.06 7.03
N THR A 169 -7.82 -14.58 6.03
CA THR A 169 -8.18 -15.34 4.82
C THR A 169 -7.47 -14.85 3.55
N ALA A 170 -6.58 -13.87 3.67
CA ALA A 170 -5.85 -13.33 2.54
C ALA A 170 -4.62 -14.18 2.23
N HIS A 171 -4.31 -14.33 0.94
CA HIS A 171 -3.13 -15.04 0.46
C HIS A 171 -2.26 -14.10 -0.37
N PRO A 172 -0.94 -14.11 -0.16
CA PRO A 172 -0.03 -13.36 -1.00
C PRO A 172 0.03 -13.99 -2.39
N VAL A 173 0.03 -13.13 -3.41
CA VAL A 173 0.09 -13.53 -4.82
C VAL A 173 1.28 -12.81 -5.44
N VAL A 174 2.12 -13.55 -6.17
CA VAL A 174 3.24 -12.95 -6.90
C VAL A 174 2.70 -12.01 -7.96
N HIS A 175 3.38 -10.89 -8.21
CA HIS A 175 2.93 -9.84 -9.12
C HIS A 175 2.51 -10.37 -10.50
N SER A 176 3.31 -11.26 -11.10
CA SER A 176 3.01 -11.89 -12.40
C SER A 176 1.73 -12.73 -12.40
N MET A 177 1.37 -13.35 -11.29
CA MET A 177 0.09 -14.05 -11.17
C MET A 177 -1.06 -13.05 -10.99
N TRP A 178 -0.87 -12.05 -10.12
CA TRP A 178 -1.88 -11.05 -9.82
C TRP A 178 -2.31 -10.26 -11.06
N THR A 179 -1.36 -9.85 -11.92
CA THR A 179 -1.66 -9.12 -13.18
C THR A 179 -2.48 -9.95 -14.18
N ASN A 180 -2.38 -11.28 -14.11
CA ASN A 180 -3.13 -12.20 -14.94
C ASN A 180 -4.50 -12.60 -14.34
N MET A 181 -4.77 -12.26 -13.08
CA MET A 181 -6.06 -12.54 -12.45
C MET A 181 -7.13 -11.57 -12.92
N LYS A 182 -8.25 -12.10 -13.41
CA LYS A 182 -9.43 -11.30 -13.72
C LYS A 182 -10.41 -11.36 -12.55
N PRO A 183 -10.98 -10.22 -12.09
CA PRO A 183 -12.05 -10.23 -11.11
C PRO A 183 -13.20 -11.12 -11.60
N LYS A 184 -13.50 -12.20 -10.87
CA LYS A 184 -14.67 -13.01 -11.17
C LYS A 184 -15.90 -12.19 -10.78
N LYS A 185 -16.88 -12.08 -11.70
CA LYS A 185 -18.19 -11.51 -11.39
C LYS A 185 -18.77 -12.30 -10.22
N ILE A 186 -18.76 -11.72 -9.02
CA ILE A 186 -19.36 -12.33 -7.84
C ILE A 186 -20.85 -12.44 -8.17
N LYS A 187 -21.31 -13.67 -8.43
CA LYS A 187 -22.75 -13.94 -8.46
C LYS A 187 -23.23 -13.52 -7.09
N LYS A 188 -24.03 -12.44 -7.04
CA LYS A 188 -24.67 -11.97 -5.82
C LYS A 188 -25.32 -13.20 -5.23
N ALA A 189 -24.72 -13.76 -4.16
CA ALA A 189 -25.24 -14.96 -3.53
C ALA A 189 -26.69 -14.60 -3.27
N GLY A 190 -27.60 -15.33 -3.92
CA GLY A 190 -29.01 -15.05 -3.77
C GLY A 190 -29.24 -15.05 -2.27
N PHE A 191 -29.51 -13.87 -1.72
CA PHE A 191 -30.24 -13.77 -0.47
C PHE A 191 -31.58 -14.37 -0.86
N SER A 192 -31.63 -15.70 -0.87
CA SER A 192 -32.80 -16.48 -1.10
C SER A 192 -33.61 -16.21 0.14
N GLY A 193 -34.38 -15.11 0.09
CA GLY A 193 -35.51 -14.94 0.96
C GLY A 193 -36.25 -16.28 0.93
N GLU A 194 -36.36 -16.88 2.10
CA GLU A 194 -37.23 -18.02 2.32
C GLU A 194 -38.58 -17.71 1.66
N GLY A 195 -39.00 -18.55 0.74
CA GLY A 195 -40.30 -18.34 0.11
C GLY A 195 -40.56 -19.06 -1.19
N LYS A 196 -40.15 -20.33 -1.33
CA LYS A 196 -41.01 -21.37 -1.92
C LYS A 196 -40.33 -22.74 -1.83
N ARG A 197 -40.77 -23.50 -0.82
CA ARG A 197 -40.82 -24.96 -0.89
C ARG A 197 -41.54 -25.36 -2.17
N GLY A 198 -40.93 -26.26 -2.94
CA GLY A 198 -41.49 -26.84 -4.16
C GLY A 198 -40.43 -26.76 -5.25
N ARG A 199 -39.76 -27.83 -5.65
CA ARG A 199 -40.33 -29.12 -6.01
C ARG A 199 -39.17 -30.10 -6.09
N GLU A 200 -39.25 -31.14 -5.28
CA GLU A 200 -38.51 -32.37 -5.45
C GLU A 200 -38.81 -32.89 -6.87
N GLY A 201 -37.80 -32.91 -7.72
CA GLY A 201 -37.98 -33.07 -9.15
C GLY A 201 -36.67 -33.45 -9.82
N GLU A 202 -36.28 -34.69 -9.56
CA GLU A 202 -35.61 -35.55 -10.55
C GLU A 202 -34.15 -35.20 -10.90
N ARG A 203 -33.28 -35.87 -10.14
CA ARG A 203 -31.95 -36.26 -10.61
C ARG A 203 -32.07 -36.90 -12.01
N ARG A 204 -31.63 -36.21 -13.06
CA ARG A 204 -31.16 -36.86 -14.28
C ARG A 204 -29.65 -36.76 -14.34
N PHE A 205 -29.01 -37.70 -13.65
CA PHE A 205 -27.77 -38.28 -14.15
C PHE A 205 -28.15 -39.03 -15.44
N GLY A 206 -27.80 -38.46 -16.59
CA GLY A 206 -28.08 -39.06 -17.89
C GLY A 206 -27.37 -38.24 -18.96
N GLY A 207 -26.34 -38.85 -19.56
CA GLY A 207 -25.31 -38.17 -20.33
C GLY A 207 -25.77 -37.55 -21.65
N SER A 208 -24.82 -36.82 -22.24
CA SER A 208 -24.67 -36.78 -23.69
C SER A 208 -23.22 -36.40 -24.00
N LEU A 209 -22.39 -37.44 -24.02
CA LEU A 209 -21.20 -37.53 -24.86
C LEU A 209 -21.69 -37.57 -26.33
N ARG A 210 -21.69 -36.42 -27.01
CA ARG A 210 -21.72 -36.28 -28.48
C ARG A 210 -21.04 -34.94 -28.80
N ASP A 211 -19.83 -34.97 -29.35
CA ASP A 211 -19.57 -34.94 -30.80
C ASP A 211 -20.14 -33.70 -31.50
N ALA A 212 -19.26 -32.71 -31.63
CA ALA A 212 -19.16 -31.68 -32.68
C ALA A 212 -17.79 -31.03 -32.41
N VAL A 213 -16.70 -31.26 -33.14
CA VAL A 213 -16.45 -31.29 -34.59
C VAL A 213 -17.09 -30.11 -35.32
N ALA A 214 -16.39 -28.98 -35.23
CA ALA A 214 -16.24 -27.94 -36.24
C ALA A 214 -14.95 -27.20 -35.81
N ASP A 215 -13.79 -27.50 -36.40
CA ASP A 215 -13.27 -26.97 -37.68
C ASP A 215 -13.27 -25.43 -37.75
N ASP A 216 -12.07 -24.93 -38.05
CA ASP A 216 -11.70 -23.63 -38.59
C ASP A 216 -11.96 -22.37 -37.74
N ASP A 217 -10.87 -21.83 -37.17
CA ASP A 217 -10.27 -20.61 -37.74
C ASP A 217 -8.86 -20.38 -37.19
N GLU A 218 -7.92 -20.55 -38.12
CA GLU A 218 -6.49 -20.35 -38.03
C GLU A 218 -6.19 -18.84 -38.04
N GLU A 219 -6.13 -18.19 -36.87
CA GLU A 219 -5.70 -16.79 -36.80
C GLU A 219 -4.18 -16.72 -36.57
N ALA A 220 -3.52 -16.17 -37.60
CA ALA A 220 -2.08 -16.08 -37.77
C ALA A 220 -1.38 -15.46 -36.55
N ARG A 221 -0.45 -16.22 -35.99
CA ARG A 221 0.63 -15.73 -35.12
C ARG A 221 1.57 -14.87 -35.96
N GLU A 222 1.52 -13.55 -35.78
CA GLU A 222 2.64 -12.69 -36.15
C GLU A 222 3.78 -12.93 -35.15
N GLU A 223 4.80 -13.63 -35.64
CA GLU A 223 6.08 -13.88 -35.02
C GLU A 223 6.90 -12.59 -35.02
N THR A 224 6.89 -11.84 -33.92
CA THR A 224 7.78 -10.70 -33.74
C THR A 224 9.20 -11.20 -33.50
N VAL A 225 9.99 -11.23 -34.56
CA VAL A 225 11.45 -11.38 -34.53
C VAL A 225 12.05 -10.19 -33.77
N TYR A 226 12.58 -10.44 -32.58
CA TYR A 226 13.43 -9.48 -31.90
C TYR A 226 14.84 -9.61 -32.48
N GLU A 227 15.22 -8.68 -33.35
CA GLU A 227 16.59 -8.52 -33.79
C GLU A 227 17.45 -8.08 -32.60
N SER A 228 18.35 -8.97 -32.21
CA SER A 228 19.47 -8.70 -31.31
C SER A 228 20.40 -7.67 -31.93
N ALA A 229 20.42 -6.45 -31.40
CA ALA A 229 21.50 -5.51 -31.65
C ALA A 229 22.66 -5.81 -30.68
N GLU A 230 23.58 -6.67 -31.12
CA GLU A 230 24.98 -6.59 -30.72
C GLU A 230 25.60 -5.37 -31.42
N GLU A 231 26.10 -4.36 -30.69
CA GLU A 231 27.34 -3.67 -31.12
C GLU A 231 27.95 -2.73 -30.05
N ILE A 232 29.10 -3.16 -29.54
CA ILE A 232 30.38 -2.43 -29.39
C ILE A 232 30.51 -1.17 -28.50
N GLY A 233 31.50 -1.26 -27.60
CA GLY A 233 32.25 -0.14 -27.03
C GLY A 233 32.75 -0.51 -25.63
N GLY A 234 33.91 -1.11 -25.40
CA GLY A 234 35.19 -0.86 -26.06
C GLY A 234 35.90 0.30 -25.36
N GLY A 235 36.73 -0.03 -24.36
CA GLY A 235 37.84 0.81 -23.90
C GLY A 235 37.52 1.90 -22.87
N ASN A 236 38.08 1.76 -21.68
CA ASN A 236 39.11 2.73 -21.30
C ASN A 236 40.05 2.11 -20.26
N ASP A 237 41.30 2.00 -20.69
CA ASP A 237 42.48 1.87 -19.86
C ASP A 237 42.68 3.17 -19.05
N GLU A 238 42.91 3.05 -17.75
CA GLU A 238 43.94 3.77 -16.96
C GLU A 238 43.93 3.30 -15.49
#